data_AF-A0A074MKG5-F1
#
_entry.id   AF-A0A074MKG5-F1
#
_cell.length_a   1.000
_cell.length_b   1.000
_cell.length_c   1.000
_cell.angle_alpha   90.00
_cell.angle_beta   90.00
_cell.angle_gamma   90.00
#
_symmetry.space_group_name_H-M   'P 1'
#
loop_
_entity.id
_entity.type
_entity.pdbx_description
1 polymer ?
#
loop_
_entity_poly.entity_id
_entity_poly.type
_entity_poly.pdbx_seq_one_letter_code
_entity_poly.pdbx_strand_id
1 'polypeptide(L)' 'MASSEGSSQRRVQPRVSKTRCAFVTCGARCEIKGSRDEQGALIYRMPGSPAYRQARADRVFCNTAEAKAAGYREAERS' A
#
# COMPACT_ATOMS: atom_id res chain seq x y z
N MET A 1 -7.10 43.79 44.82
CA MET A 1 -7.25 44.09 43.38
C MET A 1 -6.52 43.01 42.59
N ALA A 2 -7.23 42.37 41.63
CA ALA A 2 -6.82 41.43 40.56
C ALA A 2 -6.01 40.17 40.97
N SER A 3 -6.51 38.93 40.96
CA SER A 3 -7.20 38.13 39.92
C SER A 3 -6.30 37.63 38.79
N SER A 4 -6.08 36.31 38.82
CA SER A 4 -6.14 35.39 37.66
C SER A 4 -4.98 35.38 36.67
N GLU A 5 -4.01 34.50 36.90
CA GLU A 5 -3.14 33.97 35.83
C GLU A 5 -3.81 32.71 35.26
N GLY A 6 -4.25 32.83 34.01
CA GLY A 6 -5.11 31.88 33.31
C GLY A 6 -4.39 30.62 32.83
N SER A 7 -5.16 29.54 32.81
CA SER A 7 -4.90 28.33 32.03
C SER A 7 -4.65 28.66 30.57
N SER A 8 -3.55 28.16 30.00
CA SER A 8 -3.50 27.87 28.56
C SER A 8 -2.39 26.86 28.28
N GLN A 9 -2.60 25.62 28.75
CA GLN A 9 -1.88 24.46 28.25
C GLN A 9 -2.27 24.25 26.78
N ARG A 10 -1.60 25.00 25.90
CA ARG A 10 -1.75 24.87 24.46
C ARG A 10 -1.10 23.54 24.08
N ARG A 11 -1.93 22.54 23.75
CA ARG A 11 -1.49 21.29 23.11
C ARG A 11 -0.67 21.67 21.88
N VAL A 12 0.64 21.66 22.02
CA VAL A 12 1.56 21.58 20.88
C VAL A 12 1.35 20.19 20.31
N GLN A 13 0.44 20.12 19.34
CA GLN A 13 0.31 19.00 18.44
C GLN A 13 1.72 18.69 17.93
N PRO A 14 2.22 17.45 18.01
CA PRO A 14 3.43 17.11 17.30
C PRO A 14 3.14 17.39 15.83
N ARG A 15 3.82 18.39 15.26
CA ARG A 15 3.86 18.56 13.81
C ARG A 15 4.45 17.25 13.31
N VAL A 16 3.59 16.37 12.80
CA VAL A 16 4.00 15.13 12.16
C VAL A 16 4.93 15.53 11.02
N SER A 17 6.22 15.44 11.31
CA SER A 17 7.29 15.72 10.39
C SER A 17 7.02 14.89 9.14
N LYS A 18 6.82 15.57 8.01
CA LYS A 18 6.54 15.02 6.68
C LYS A 18 7.72 14.20 6.11
N THR A 19 8.55 13.64 6.98
CA THR A 19 9.78 12.91 6.69
C THR A 19 9.90 11.70 7.63
N ARG A 20 8.83 10.91 7.77
CA ARG A 20 8.93 9.49 8.17
C ARG A 20 7.96 8.63 7.40
N CYS A 21 8.06 8.66 6.07
CA CYS A 21 7.50 7.65 5.16
C CYS A 21 8.47 7.41 4.00
N ALA A 22 9.77 7.30 4.28
CA ALA A 22 10.76 6.85 3.28
C ALA A 22 11.15 5.37 3.44
N PHE A 23 10.83 4.73 4.57
CA PHE A 23 11.14 3.32 4.82
C PHE A 23 9.91 2.47 5.22
N VAL A 24 8.80 3.11 5.58
CA VAL A 24 7.53 2.43 5.82
C VAL A 24 6.56 2.94 4.77
N THR A 25 6.47 2.18 3.67
CA THR A 25 5.34 1.93 2.77
C THR A 25 4.02 2.72 2.95
N CYS A 26 4.05 4.04 3.14
CA CYS A 26 2.86 4.90 3.01
C CYS A 26 2.70 5.32 1.55
N GLY A 27 2.63 4.31 0.70
CA GLY A 27 2.59 4.41 -0.75
C GLY A 27 2.31 3.05 -1.37
N ALA A 28 1.63 2.14 -0.66
CA ALA A 28 1.04 0.95 -1.25
C ALA A 28 -0.09 1.39 -2.20
N ARG A 29 0.31 2.01 -3.31
CA ARG A 29 -0.53 2.19 -4.47
C ARG A 29 -1.00 0.80 -4.87
N CYS A 30 -2.28 0.66 -5.14
CA CYS A 30 -2.87 -0.61 -5.52
C CYS A 30 -2.42 -1.01 -6.92
N GLU A 31 -1.18 -1.47 -6.98
CA GLU A 31 -0.45 -1.78 -8.19
C GLU A 31 -0.20 -3.27 -8.30
N ILE A 32 -0.80 -4.10 -7.44
CA ILE A 32 -0.68 -5.55 -7.58
C ILE A 32 -1.76 -6.00 -8.54
N LYS A 33 -1.37 -6.44 -9.74
CA LYS A 33 -2.30 -6.95 -10.75
C LYS A 33 -2.40 -8.46 -10.63
N GLY A 34 -3.57 -8.96 -10.24
CA GLY A 34 -3.97 -10.35 -10.34
C GLY A 34 -4.50 -10.67 -11.74
N SER A 35 -3.99 -11.73 -12.35
CA SER A 35 -4.47 -12.25 -13.62
C SER A 35 -4.50 -13.77 -13.58
N ARG A 36 -5.42 -14.37 -14.33
CA ARG A 36 -5.40 -15.80 -14.60
C ARG A 36 -4.49 -16.07 -15.81
N ASP A 37 -3.58 -17.00 -15.68
CA ASP A 37 -2.71 -17.44 -16.79
C ASP A 37 -3.45 -18.35 -17.77
N GLU A 38 -2.86 -18.64 -18.93
CA GLU A 38 -3.44 -19.53 -19.95
C GLU A 38 -3.69 -20.94 -19.41
N GLN A 39 -2.88 -21.39 -18.45
CA GLN A 39 -3.07 -22.66 -17.73
C GLN A 39 -4.20 -22.60 -16.69
N GLY A 40 -4.82 -21.44 -16.49
CA GLY A 40 -5.88 -21.23 -15.53
C GLY A 40 -5.41 -20.94 -14.10
N ALA A 41 -4.11 -20.75 -13.87
CA ALA A 41 -3.55 -20.43 -12.55
C ALA A 41 -3.78 -18.96 -12.19
N LEU A 42 -4.13 -18.68 -10.92
CA LEU A 42 -4.29 -17.32 -10.41
C LEU A 42 -2.94 -16.78 -9.94
N ILE A 43 -2.44 -15.73 -10.62
CA ILE A 43 -1.12 -15.18 -10.36
C ILE A 43 -1.17 -13.67 -10.24
N TYR A 44 -0.51 -13.12 -9.21
CA TYR A 44 -0.37 -11.68 -9.01
C TYR A 44 1.02 -11.20 -9.43
N ARG A 45 1.07 -10.01 -10.04
CA ARG A 45 2.30 -9.34 -10.47
C ARG A 45 2.40 -7.99 -9.78
N MET A 46 3.58 -7.71 -9.24
CA MET A 46 3.93 -6.40 -8.68
C MET A 46 4.32 -5.41 -9.79
N PRO A 47 4.16 -4.09 -9.55
CA PRO A 47 4.67 -3.08 -10.47
C PRO A 47 6.20 -3.15 -10.54
N GLY A 48 6.76 -2.81 -11.69
CA GLY A 48 8.22 -2.74 -11.90
C GLY A 48 8.79 -3.79 -12.84
N SER A 49 7.99 -4.74 -13.32
CA SER A 49 8.40 -5.69 -14.38
C SER A 49 7.75 -5.37 -15.74
N PRO A 50 8.39 -5.64 -16.88
CA PRO A 50 7.74 -5.47 -18.19
C PRO A 50 6.48 -6.34 -18.32
N ALA A 51 6.49 -7.53 -17.72
CA ALA A 51 5.33 -8.41 -17.62
C ALA A 51 4.13 -7.76 -16.91
N TYR A 52 4.34 -6.80 -16.00
CA TYR A 52 3.26 -6.07 -15.32
C TYR A 52 2.48 -5.13 -16.26
N ARG A 53 3.17 -4.54 -17.24
CA ARG A 53 2.53 -3.69 -18.27
C ARG A 53 1.72 -4.53 -19.25
N GLN A 54 2.25 -5.68 -19.64
CA GLN A 54 1.60 -6.56 -20.62
C GLN A 54 0.48 -7.40 -20.00
N ALA A 55 0.56 -7.69 -18.69
CA ALA A 55 -0.47 -8.39 -17.95
C ALA A 55 -1.80 -7.63 -17.97
N ARG A 56 -2.81 -8.27 -18.56
CA ARG A 56 -4.22 -7.92 -18.39
C ARG A 56 -4.60 -8.26 -16.96
N ALA A 57 -4.78 -7.23 -16.13
CA ALA A 57 -5.27 -7.43 -14.77
C ALA A 57 -6.75 -7.77 -14.82
N ASP A 58 -7.10 -8.97 -14.40
CA ASP A 58 -8.50 -9.32 -14.13
C ASP A 58 -8.94 -8.68 -12.82
N ARG A 59 -8.03 -8.65 -11.83
CA ARG A 59 -8.23 -8.02 -10.53
C ARG A 59 -7.02 -7.20 -10.12
N VAL A 60 -7.25 -6.11 -9.41
CA VAL A 60 -6.18 -5.29 -8.82
C VAL A 60 -6.29 -5.34 -7.30
N PHE A 61 -5.14 -5.42 -6.64
CA PHE A 61 -5.01 -5.54 -5.20
C PHE A 61 -4.10 -4.44 -4.66
N CYS A 62 -4.38 -4.01 -3.43
CA CYS A 62 -3.55 -3.03 -2.73
C CYS A 62 -2.38 -3.66 -1.99
N ASN A 63 -2.50 -4.95 -1.66
CA ASN A 63 -1.50 -5.70 -0.91
C ASN A 63 -1.48 -7.18 -1.35
N THR A 64 -0.38 -7.87 -1.10
CA THR A 64 -0.23 -9.29 -1.45
C THR A 64 -1.05 -10.22 -0.57
N ALA A 65 -1.39 -9.80 0.65
CA ALA A 65 -2.21 -10.61 1.55
C ALA A 65 -3.63 -10.79 1.00
N GLU A 66 -4.21 -9.74 0.41
CA GLU A 66 -5.51 -9.74 -0.26
C GLU A 66 -5.48 -10.62 -1.52
N ALA A 67 -4.41 -10.51 -2.32
CA ALA A 67 -4.22 -11.37 -3.47
C ALA A 67 -4.13 -12.86 -3.04
N LYS A 68 -3.35 -13.17 -2.00
CA LYS A 68 -3.23 -14.53 -1.46
C LYS A 68 -4.53 -15.04 -0.84
N ALA A 69 -5.28 -14.19 -0.14
CA ALA A 69 -6.58 -14.52 0.41
C ALA A 69 -7.61 -14.84 -0.69
N ALA A 70 -7.51 -14.17 -1.84
CA ALA A 70 -8.27 -14.48 -3.04
C ALA A 70 -7.75 -15.70 -3.83
N GLY A 71 -6.67 -16.34 -3.36
CA GLY A 71 -6.09 -17.54 -3.99
C GLY A 71 -5.04 -17.26 -5.08
N TYR A 72 -4.63 -16.00 -5.28
CA TYR A 72 -3.56 -15.65 -6.21
C TYR A 72 -2.20 -15.95 -5.59
N ARG A 73 -1.34 -16.59 -6.36
CA ARG A 73 0.05 -16.85 -5.98
C ARG A 73 0.96 -15.79 -6.59
N GLU A 74 2.16 -15.62 -6.04
CA GLU A 74 3.14 -14.72 -6.64
C GLU A 74 3.56 -15.29 -8.00
N ALA A 75 3.63 -14.44 -9.01
CA ALA A 75 4.27 -14.83 -10.26
C ALA A 75 5.78 -14.91 -9.99
N GLU A 76 6.23 -16.09 -9.55
CA GLU A 76 7.64 -16.43 -9.56
C GLU A 76 8.14 -16.18 -10.99
N ARG A 77 9.28 -15.51 -11.14
CA ARG A 77 9.91 -15.30 -12.46
C ARG A 77 10.19 -16.67 -13.06
N SER A 78 9.33 -17.12 -13.99
CA SER A 78 9.67 -18.19 -14.91
C SER A 78 10.20 -17.63 -16.22
#